data_AF-A0A392U486-F1
#
_entry.id   AF-A0A392U486-F1
#
_cell.length_a   1.000
_cell.length_b   1.000
_cell.length_c   1.000
_cell.angle_alpha   90.00
_cell.angle_beta   90.00
_cell.angle_gamma   90.00
#
_symmetry.space_group_name_H-M   'P 1'
#
loop_
_entity.id
_entity.type
_entity.pdbx_description
1 polymer ?
#
loop_
_entity_poly.entity_id
_entity_poly.type
_entity_poly.pdbx_seq_one_letter_code
_entity_poly.pdbx_strand_id
1 'polypeptide(L)' 'MRLSLPVRLEKPTPMDIYDGSTDPNDHIENIDVVLDYTGVRGSIKCKLFPTTLRKGAMTWYKSLPPGSI' A
#
# COMPACT_ATOMS: atom_id res chain seq x y z
N MET A 1 17.46 24.97 16.68
CA MET A 1 17.82 23.80 15.86
C MET A 1 16.61 22.87 15.83
N ARG A 2 16.00 22.62 14.67
CA ARG A 2 14.94 21.61 14.54
C ARG A 2 15.62 20.24 14.63
N LEU A 3 15.36 19.52 15.72
CA LEU A 3 15.83 18.14 15.90
C LEU A 3 15.18 17.29 14.80
N SER A 4 15.96 16.88 13.80
CA SER A 4 15.56 15.81 12.88
C SER A 4 15.49 14.53 13.69
N LEU A 5 14.27 14.01 13.85
CA LEU A 5 14.02 12.73 14.49
C LEU A 5 14.77 11.64 13.70
N PRO A 6 15.34 10.62 14.37
CA PRO A 6 15.88 9.48 13.66
C PRO A 6 14.77 8.88 12.80
N VAL A 7 15.07 8.60 11.53
CA VAL A 7 14.17 8.07 10.47
C VAL A 7 13.32 6.85 10.88
N ARG A 8 13.63 6.24 12.04
CA ARG A 8 12.88 5.14 12.68
C ARG A 8 11.68 5.57 13.55
N LEU A 9 11.45 6.88 13.74
CA LEU A 9 10.37 7.42 14.56
C LEU A 9 9.34 8.23 13.76
N GLU A 10 9.47 8.28 12.43
CA GLU A 10 8.36 8.76 11.62
C GLU A 10 7.25 7.72 11.68
N LYS A 11 6.04 8.18 12.01
CA LYS A 11 4.83 7.35 12.05
C LYS A 11 4.80 6.52 10.76
N PRO A 12 4.44 5.22 10.81
CA PRO A 12 4.31 4.44 9.58
C PRO A 12 3.46 5.25 8.62
N THR A 13 4.02 5.56 7.45
CA THR A 13 3.31 6.34 6.44
C THR A 13 1.96 5.65 6.27
N PRO A 14 0.83 6.36 6.46
CA PRO A 14 -0.48 5.78 6.19
C PRO A 14 -0.40 5.19 4.80
N MET A 15 -0.84 3.94 4.63
CA MET A 15 -0.80 3.33 3.30
C MET A 15 -1.46 4.26 2.29
N ASP A 16 -0.73 4.55 1.23
CA ASP A 16 -1.21 5.50 0.24
C ASP A 16 -2.52 4.99 -0.38
N ILE A 17 -3.39 5.93 -0.69
CA ILE A 17 -4.65 5.61 -1.35
C ILE A 17 -4.37 5.50 -2.84
N TYR A 18 -4.71 4.35 -3.41
CA TYR A 18 -4.63 4.13 -4.84
C TYR A 18 -5.99 4.39 -5.49
N ASP A 19 -6.07 5.43 -6.31
CA ASP A 19 -7.27 5.79 -7.05
C ASP A 19 -7.30 5.25 -8.49
N GLY A 20 -6.21 4.62 -8.93
CA GLY A 20 -6.06 4.04 -10.26
C GLY A 20 -5.31 4.93 -11.25
N SER A 21 -4.72 6.04 -10.78
CA SER A 21 -4.00 7.00 -11.63
C SER A 21 -2.51 6.66 -11.86
N THR A 22 -1.91 5.85 -10.98
CA THR A 22 -0.50 5.42 -11.08
C THR A 22 -0.40 3.94 -11.46
N ASP A 23 0.81 3.43 -11.70
CA ASP A 23 1.00 2.00 -11.98
C ASP A 23 0.61 1.14 -10.77
N PRO A 24 -0.19 0.07 -10.95
CA PRO A 24 -0.55 -0.84 -9.86
C PRO A 24 0.65 -1.54 -9.20
N ASN A 25 1.73 -1.81 -9.94
CA ASN A 25 2.92 -2.47 -9.39
C ASN A 25 3.70 -1.52 -8.48
N ASP A 26 3.83 -0.24 -8.87
CA ASP A 26 4.44 0.78 -8.01
C ASP A 26 3.69 0.88 -6.67
N HIS A 27 2.35 0.77 -6.72
CA HIS A 27 1.52 0.76 -5.51
C HIS A 27 1.73 -0.50 -4.66
N ILE A 28 1.89 -1.65 -5.32
CA ILE A 28 2.21 -2.94 -4.69
C ILE A 28 3.59 -2.91 -4.01
N GLU A 29 4.60 -2.28 -4.61
CA GLU A 29 5.92 -2.08 -4.02
C GLU A 29 5.87 -1.15 -2.81
N ASN A 30 5.08 -0.07 -2.87
CA ASN A 30 4.87 0.81 -1.72
C ASN A 30 4.28 0.06 -0.52
N ILE A 31 3.33 -0.84 -0.76
CA ILE A 31 2.78 -1.71 0.30
C ILE A 31 3.88 -2.61 0.89
N ASP A 32 4.80 -3.15 0.09
CA ASP A 32 5.93 -3.94 0.62
C ASP A 32 6.83 -3.11 1.54
N VAL A 33 7.17 -1.88 1.14
CA VAL A 33 8.00 -0.98 1.94
C VAL A 33 7.34 -0.67 3.28
N VAL A 34 6.02 -0.40 3.28
CA VAL A 34 5.25 -0.15 4.51
C VAL A 34 5.19 -1.40 5.39
N LEU A 35 5.01 -2.59 4.81
CA LEU A 35 4.99 -3.85 5.55
C LEU A 35 6.34 -4.17 6.18
N ASP A 36 7.44 -3.99 5.45
CA ASP A 36 8.80 -4.17 5.95
C ASP A 36 9.10 -3.19 7.10
N TYR A 37 8.75 -1.91 6.91
CA TYR A 37 8.91 -0.89 7.94
C TYR A 37 8.13 -1.21 9.22
N THR A 38 6.88 -1.69 9.08
CA THR A 38 6.02 -2.04 10.22
C THR A 38 6.35 -3.40 10.84
N GLY A 39 7.27 -4.16 10.24
CA GLY A 39 7.62 -5.52 10.66
C GLY A 39 6.47 -6.52 10.46
N VAL A 40 5.47 -6.18 9.64
CA VAL A 40 4.31 -7.02 9.36
C VAL A 40 4.70 -8.04 8.30
N ARG A 41 4.86 -9.29 8.73
CA ARG A 41 5.28 -10.41 7.87
C ARG A 41 4.09 -11.29 7.49
N GLY A 42 4.17 -11.90 6.32
CA GLY A 42 3.22 -12.91 5.83
C GLY A 42 2.31 -12.42 4.70
N SER A 43 1.27 -13.19 4.41
CA SER A 43 0.34 -12.97 3.30
C SER A 43 -0.69 -11.84 3.56
N ILE A 44 -0.28 -10.81 4.30
CA ILE A 44 -1.15 -9.67 4.65
C ILE A 44 -1.27 -8.72 3.45
N LYS A 45 -0.25 -8.63 2.58
CA LYS A 45 -0.23 -7.79 1.38
C LYS A 45 -1.52 -7.91 0.55
N CYS A 46 -1.95 -9.13 0.25
CA CYS A 46 -3.17 -9.38 -0.54
C CYS A 46 -4.46 -8.93 0.17
N LYS A 47 -4.48 -8.94 1.50
CA LYS A 47 -5.62 -8.44 2.30
C LYS A 47 -5.60 -6.93 2.41
N LEU A 48 -4.42 -6.34 2.33
CA LEU A 48 -4.17 -4.93 2.54
C LEU A 48 -4.39 -4.12 1.27
N PHE A 49 -3.97 -4.66 0.13
CA PHE A 49 -4.12 -4.03 -1.18
C PHE A 49 -5.57 -3.56 -1.44
N PRO A 50 -6.63 -4.38 -1.27
CA PRO A 50 -8.01 -3.92 -1.46
C PRO A 50 -8.43 -2.77 -0.54
N THR A 51 -7.83 -2.66 0.65
CA THR A 51 -8.16 -1.59 1.62
C THR A 51 -7.59 -0.23 1.23
N THR A 52 -6.59 -0.21 0.36
CA THR A 52 -5.95 1.01 -0.15
C THR A 52 -6.65 1.56 -1.40
N LEU A 53 -7.51 0.77 -2.04
CA LEU A 53 -8.17 1.16 -3.29
C LEU A 53 -9.30 2.15 -3.05
N ARG A 54 -9.40 3.17 -3.89
CA ARG A 54 -10.54 4.10 -3.94
C ARG A 54 -11.02 4.35 -5.36
N LYS A 55 -12.24 4.89 -5.46
CA LYS A 55 -12.87 5.35 -6.71
C LYS A 55 -12.72 4.29 -7.84
N GLY A 56 -12.09 4.67 -8.96
CA GLY A 56 -11.92 3.83 -10.13
C GLY A 56 -11.13 2.56 -9.87
N ALA A 57 -10.09 2.61 -9.03
CA ALA A 57 -9.30 1.43 -8.68
C ALA A 57 -10.13 0.34 -7.98
N MET A 58 -11.07 0.72 -7.11
CA MET A 58 -11.97 -0.24 -6.47
C MET A 58 -12.90 -0.90 -7.48
N THR A 59 -13.41 -0.13 -8.45
CA THR A 59 -14.25 -0.66 -9.54
C THR A 59 -13.46 -1.59 -10.45
N TRP A 60 -12.23 -1.20 -10.83
CA TRP A 60 -11.32 -2.04 -11.61
C TRP A 60 -11.01 -3.35 -10.90
N TYR A 61 -10.61 -3.29 -9.62
CA TYR A 61 -10.30 -4.48 -8.84
C TYR A 61 -11.46 -5.47 -8.76
N LYS A 62 -12.70 -4.96 -8.60
CA LYS A 62 -13.91 -5.80 -8.61
C LYS A 62 -14.25 -6.39 -9.97
N SER A 63 -13.74 -5.81 -11.06
CA SER A 63 -13.96 -6.31 -12.42
C SER A 63 -12.93 -7.38 -12.82
N LEU A 64 -11.87 -7.58 -12.04
CA LEU A 64 -10.84 -8.57 -12.35
C LEU A 64 -11.37 -10.00 -12.17
N PRO A 65 -11.01 -10.92 -13.07
CA PRO A 65 -11.23 -12.34 -12.83
C PRO A 65 -10.49 -12.84 -11.59
N PRO A 66 -10.97 -13.90 -10.92
CA PRO A 66 -10.24 -14.53 -9.82
C PRO A 66 -8.83 -14.97 -10.26
N GLY A 67 -7.80 -14.60 -9.48
CA GLY A 67 -6.40 -14.98 -9.73
C GLY A 67 -5.64 -14.08 -10.73
N SER A 68 -6.15 -12.88 -11.01
CA SER A 68 -5.52 -11.95 -11.98
C SER A 68 -4.40 -11.07 -11.38
N ILE A 69 -4.21 -11.10 -10.06
CA ILE A 69 -3.17 -10.38 -9.32
C ILE A 69 -2.36 -11.39 -8.51
#